data_AF-A0AAW2QTK6-F1
#
_entry.id   AF-A0AAW2QTK6-F1
#
_cell.length_a   1.000
_cell.length_b   1.000
_cell.length_c   1.000
_cell.angle_alpha   90.00
_cell.angle_beta   90.00
_cell.angle_gamma   90.00
#
_symmetry.space_group_name_H-M   'P 1'
#
loop_
_entity.id
_entity.type
_entity.pdbx_description
1 polymer ?
#
loop_
_entity_poly.entity_id
_entity_poly.type
_entity_poly.pdbx_seq_one_letter_code
_entity_poly.pdbx_strand_id
1 'polypeptide(L)'
;MILLQCPCRYLLQVLTTQVQNLEKGVELDCQWVEFDDVRYHIQATVKNPNILLLSLSLPTPPPETVFSGGLPQGAIEAIKAAYGVVLQILDPPRDGFNLTLKLNLSKLPPDEEHKQALLVKIASIREVVLGAPLRAVLKQLVSRGVKSNLNKLLSLVHRPNESFFVVPQADKVTVIFPMRFKDSIDTVLATSFLQVRGLNHWGE
;
A
#
# COMPACT_ATOMS: atom_id res chain seq x y z
N MET A 1 21.27 -2.58 -2.27
CA MET A 1 19.97 -2.75 -2.94
C MET A 1 19.60 -1.41 -3.58
N ILE A 2 19.47 -1.33 -4.91
CA ILE A 2 19.27 -0.05 -5.63
C ILE A 2 17.79 0.36 -5.69
N LEU A 3 16.89 -0.61 -5.90
CA LEU A 3 15.44 -0.39 -5.87
C LEU A 3 14.86 -0.83 -4.53
N LEU A 4 13.98 -0.01 -3.94
CA LEU A 4 13.22 -0.40 -2.76
C LEU A 4 12.23 -1.52 -3.12
N GLN A 5 12.08 -2.48 -2.20
CA GLN A 5 11.18 -3.61 -2.38
C GLN A 5 9.76 -3.23 -1.97
N CYS A 6 8.76 -3.69 -2.73
CA CYS A 6 7.34 -3.48 -2.40
C CYS A 6 6.88 -4.22 -1.12
N PRO A 7 7.25 -5.50 -0.90
CA PRO A 7 6.84 -6.23 0.29
C PRO A 7 7.50 -5.68 1.56
N CYS A 8 6.71 -5.49 2.61
CA CYS A 8 7.23 -5.27 3.95
C CYS A 8 7.99 -6.53 4.42
N ARG A 9 9.32 -6.40 4.56
CA ARG A 9 10.18 -7.52 4.98
C ARG A 9 9.80 -8.08 6.35
N TYR A 10 9.50 -7.19 7.29
CA TYR A 10 9.12 -7.57 8.64
C TYR A 10 7.79 -8.35 8.64
N LEU A 11 6.76 -7.83 7.97
CA LEU A 11 5.47 -8.51 7.84
C LEU A 11 5.63 -9.87 7.14
N LEU A 12 6.42 -9.95 6.07
CA LEU A 12 6.69 -11.23 5.40
C LEU A 12 7.36 -12.24 6.34
N GLN A 13 8.34 -11.80 7.13
CA GLN A 13 9.02 -12.65 8.10
C GLN A 13 8.05 -13.15 9.18
N VAL A 14 7.20 -12.27 9.72
CA VAL A 14 6.18 -12.62 10.71
C VAL A 14 5.20 -13.64 10.14
N LEU A 15 4.67 -13.40 8.94
CA LEU A 15 3.75 -14.32 8.26
C LEU A 15 4.38 -15.69 8.02
N THR A 16 5.60 -15.71 7.49
CA THR A 16 6.35 -16.95 7.22
C THR A 16 6.57 -17.74 8.52
N THR A 17 7.01 -17.06 9.58
CA THR A 17 7.24 -17.67 10.89
C THR A 17 5.96 -18.24 11.48
N GLN A 18 4.83 -17.51 11.39
CA GLN A 18 3.55 -18.00 11.89
C GLN A 18 3.06 -19.24 11.13
N VAL A 19 3.21 -19.26 9.80
CA VAL A 19 2.83 -20.42 8.98
C VAL A 19 3.69 -21.64 9.30
N GLN A 20 4.99 -21.46 9.52
CA GLN A 20 5.91 -22.56 9.89
C GLN A 20 5.66 -23.12 11.30
N ASN A 21 5.10 -22.32 12.20
CA ASN A 21 4.87 -22.71 13.60
C ASN A 21 3.38 -22.87 13.94
N LEU A 22 2.54 -23.13 12.95
CA LEU A 22 1.08 -23.18 13.11
C LEU A 22 0.64 -24.24 14.14
N GLU A 23 1.29 -25.41 14.13
CA GLU A 23 1.01 -26.52 15.05
C GLU A 23 1.40 -26.20 16.50
N LYS A 24 2.41 -25.35 16.69
CA LYS A 24 2.87 -24.95 18.04
C LYS A 24 1.92 -23.93 18.68
N GLY A 25 1.08 -23.28 17.89
CA GLY A 25 0.12 -22.28 18.37
C GLY A 25 0.79 -21.13 19.11
N VAL A 26 1.66 -20.38 18.43
CA VAL A 26 2.39 -19.26 19.05
C VAL A 26 1.52 -18.01 19.10
N GLU A 27 1.39 -17.43 20.30
CA GLU A 27 0.77 -16.11 20.48
C GLU A 27 1.68 -15.01 19.93
N LEU A 28 1.06 -14.07 19.23
CA LEU A 28 1.74 -12.97 18.58
C LEU A 28 0.96 -11.69 18.84
N ASP A 29 1.65 -10.66 19.29
CA ASP A 29 1.17 -9.29 19.32
C ASP A 29 2.35 -8.37 19.02
N CYS A 30 2.42 -7.84 17.79
CA CYS A 30 3.50 -6.95 17.41
C CYS A 30 3.01 -5.74 16.60
N GLN A 31 3.73 -4.64 16.77
CA GLN A 31 3.51 -3.41 16.02
C GLN A 31 4.74 -3.08 15.19
N TRP A 32 4.51 -2.55 14.00
CA TRP A 32 5.59 -2.17 13.09
C TRP A 32 5.25 -0.89 12.34
N VAL A 33 6.26 -0.05 12.10
CA VAL A 33 6.15 1.15 11.26
C VAL A 33 6.90 0.91 9.97
N GLU A 34 6.23 1.17 8.85
CA GLU A 34 6.68 0.92 7.50
C GLU A 34 6.78 2.26 6.74
N PHE A 35 7.37 2.29 5.52
CA PHE A 35 7.53 3.55 4.77
C PHE A 35 6.20 4.32 4.66
N ASP A 36 6.34 5.65 4.59
CA ASP A 36 5.25 6.62 4.50
C ASP A 36 4.30 6.61 5.71
N ASP A 37 4.82 6.22 6.88
CA ASP A 37 4.10 6.19 8.18
C ASP A 37 2.88 5.27 8.21
N VAL A 38 2.91 4.20 7.40
CA VAL A 38 1.95 3.11 7.52
C VAL A 38 2.34 2.24 8.71
N ARG A 39 1.37 1.95 9.57
CA ARG A 39 1.59 1.17 10.80
C ARG A 39 0.81 -0.12 10.73
N TYR A 40 1.47 -1.20 11.12
CA TYR A 40 0.87 -2.52 11.24
C TYR A 40 0.70 -2.88 12.71
N HIS A 41 -0.43 -3.50 13.04
CA HIS A 41 -0.61 -4.28 14.26
C HIS A 41 -0.99 -5.70 13.85
N ILE A 42 -0.15 -6.66 14.24
CA ILE A 42 -0.27 -8.05 13.82
C ILE A 42 -0.53 -8.88 15.07
N GLN A 43 -1.65 -9.61 15.07
CA GLN A 43 -2.04 -10.44 16.20
C GLN A 43 -2.42 -11.86 15.77
N ALA A 44 -1.98 -12.85 16.54
CA ALA A 44 -2.42 -14.24 16.45
C ALA A 44 -2.55 -14.81 17.86
N THR A 45 -3.49 -15.74 18.06
CA THR A 45 -3.77 -16.30 19.40
C THR A 45 -3.63 -17.82 19.38
N VAL A 46 -3.22 -18.40 20.51
CA VAL A 46 -3.13 -19.86 20.68
C VAL A 46 -4.49 -20.54 20.50
N LYS A 47 -5.60 -19.85 20.84
CA LYS A 47 -6.96 -20.37 20.70
C LYS A 47 -7.36 -20.62 19.25
N ASN A 48 -6.86 -19.80 18.33
CA ASN A 48 -7.17 -19.87 16.90
C ASN A 48 -5.89 -19.64 16.08
N PRO A 49 -4.95 -20.60 16.05
CA PRO A 49 -3.63 -20.40 15.44
C PRO A 49 -3.70 -20.21 13.93
N ASN A 50 -4.75 -20.71 13.29
CA ASN A 50 -5.04 -20.51 11.87
C ASN A 50 -5.50 -19.09 11.52
N ILE A 51 -5.80 -18.25 12.50
CA ILE A 51 -6.31 -16.90 12.28
C ILE A 51 -5.26 -15.88 12.70
N LEU A 52 -4.90 -15.01 11.75
CA LEU A 52 -4.06 -13.85 11.99
C LEU A 52 -4.84 -12.58 11.68
N LEU A 53 -4.83 -11.63 12.61
CA LEU A 53 -5.38 -10.30 12.44
C LEU A 53 -4.26 -9.35 12.03
N LEU A 54 -4.43 -8.68 10.90
CA LEU A 54 -3.55 -7.63 10.40
C LEU A 54 -4.35 -6.32 10.36
N SER A 55 -4.09 -5.44 11.31
CA SER A 55 -4.65 -4.09 11.31
C SER A 55 -3.66 -3.07 10.75
N LEU A 56 -4.16 -2.12 9.96
CA LEU A 56 -3.37 -1.06 9.34
C LEU A 56 -3.88 0.30 9.81
N SER A 57 -2.95 1.15 10.23
CA SER A 57 -3.18 2.60 10.33
C SER A 57 -2.44 3.29 9.21
N LEU A 58 -3.13 4.18 8.51
CA LEU A 58 -2.59 4.94 7.38
C LEU A 58 -2.10 6.32 7.85
N PRO A 59 -1.15 6.94 7.14
CA PRO A 59 -0.74 8.30 7.44
C PRO A 59 -1.93 9.26 7.42
N THR A 60 -1.85 10.31 8.24
CA THR A 60 -2.86 11.38 8.24
C THR A 60 -2.98 11.99 6.85
N PRO A 61 -4.15 11.89 6.21
CA PRO A 61 -4.36 12.45 4.89
C PRO A 61 -4.38 13.98 4.93
N PRO A 62 -3.78 14.67 3.94
CA PRO A 62 -4.02 16.09 3.72
C PRO A 62 -5.50 16.35 3.41
N PRO A 63 -6.06 17.52 3.78
CA PRO A 63 -7.49 17.83 3.61
C PRO A 63 -8.02 17.69 2.19
N GLU A 64 -7.17 17.87 1.19
CA GLU A 64 -7.52 17.78 -0.23
C GLU A 64 -7.62 16.34 -0.77
N THR A 65 -7.20 15.33 0.01
CA THR A 65 -7.22 13.93 -0.42
C THR A 65 -8.55 13.25 -0.08
N VAL A 66 -9.01 12.36 -0.96
CA VAL A 66 -10.31 11.69 -0.78
C VAL A 66 -10.15 10.39 -0.01
N PHE A 67 -10.53 10.41 1.27
CA PHE A 67 -10.60 9.24 2.13
C PHE A 67 -12.06 8.97 2.51
N SER A 68 -12.55 7.77 2.18
CA SER A 68 -13.90 7.33 2.52
C SER A 68 -13.81 6.21 3.54
N GLY A 69 -14.46 6.35 4.70
CA GLY A 69 -14.35 5.37 5.78
C GLY A 69 -12.92 5.17 6.30
N GLY A 70 -12.08 6.21 6.21
CA GLY A 70 -10.67 6.15 6.62
C GLY A 70 -9.73 5.49 5.61
N LEU A 71 -10.18 5.15 4.40
CA LEU A 71 -9.35 4.51 3.36
C LEU A 71 -9.32 5.30 2.05
N PRO A 72 -8.23 5.17 1.25
CA PRO A 72 -8.19 5.72 -0.10
C PRO A 72 -9.29 5.14 -0.99
N GLN A 73 -9.79 5.95 -1.93
CA GLN A 73 -10.78 5.52 -2.91
C GLN A 73 -10.34 4.24 -3.65
N GLY A 74 -11.22 3.24 -3.70
CA GLY A 74 -10.97 1.98 -4.42
C GLY A 74 -10.15 0.94 -3.64
N ALA A 75 -9.72 1.23 -2.40
CA ALA A 75 -8.89 0.33 -1.62
C ALA A 75 -9.59 -0.99 -1.29
N ILE A 76 -10.86 -0.94 -0.89
CA ILE A 76 -11.66 -2.14 -0.56
C ILE A 76 -11.79 -3.07 -1.77
N GLU A 77 -12.12 -2.52 -2.94
CA GLU A 77 -12.22 -3.27 -4.19
C GLU A 77 -10.87 -3.85 -4.60
N ALA A 78 -9.78 -3.09 -4.45
CA ALA A 78 -8.43 -3.53 -4.74
C ALA A 78 -8.01 -4.71 -3.83
N ILE A 79 -8.31 -4.66 -2.54
CA ILE A 79 -8.04 -5.74 -1.59
C ILE A 79 -8.83 -6.99 -1.98
N LYS A 80 -10.15 -6.87 -2.20
CA LYS A 80 -11.01 -7.99 -2.59
C LYS A 80 -10.52 -8.66 -3.88
N ALA A 81 -10.16 -7.86 -4.88
CA ALA A 81 -9.62 -8.35 -6.15
C ALA A 81 -8.23 -9.00 -5.99
N ALA A 82 -7.39 -8.49 -5.09
CA ALA A 82 -6.03 -9.00 -4.91
C ALA A 82 -5.97 -10.29 -4.08
N TYR A 83 -6.79 -10.43 -3.05
CA TYR A 83 -6.61 -11.47 -2.02
C TYR A 83 -7.76 -12.49 -1.92
N GLY A 84 -8.88 -12.25 -2.59
CA GLY A 84 -9.98 -13.22 -2.71
C GLY A 84 -10.46 -13.77 -1.36
N VAL A 85 -10.63 -15.09 -1.28
CA VAL A 85 -11.22 -15.80 -0.11
C VAL A 85 -10.28 -16.01 1.08
N VAL A 86 -8.98 -15.72 0.93
CA VAL A 86 -7.97 -15.94 1.98
C VAL A 86 -8.04 -14.85 3.06
N LEU A 87 -8.52 -13.67 2.67
CA LEU A 87 -8.50 -12.48 3.49
C LEU A 87 -9.90 -11.88 3.59
N GLN A 88 -10.39 -11.78 4.82
CA GLN A 88 -11.66 -11.15 5.14
C GLN A 88 -11.40 -9.75 5.69
N ILE A 89 -12.06 -8.74 5.15
CA ILE A 89 -12.07 -7.39 5.73
C ILE A 89 -13.07 -7.40 6.90
N LEU A 90 -12.65 -6.95 8.07
CA LEU A 90 -13.54 -6.71 9.20
C LEU A 90 -14.09 -5.29 9.11
N ASP A 91 -15.42 -5.18 9.22
CA ASP A 91 -16.16 -3.93 9.17
C ASP A 91 -17.17 -3.92 10.34
N PRO A 92 -17.03 -3.00 11.33
CA PRO A 92 -16.00 -1.95 11.38
C PRO A 92 -14.58 -2.50 11.61
N PRO A 93 -13.52 -1.74 11.23
CA PRO A 93 -12.16 -2.08 11.63
C PRO A 93 -12.02 -2.01 13.16
N ARG A 94 -10.94 -2.59 13.70
CA ARG A 94 -10.60 -2.46 15.13
C ARG A 94 -10.34 -0.99 15.48
N ASP A 95 -10.70 -0.62 16.70
CA ASP A 95 -10.51 0.75 17.21
C ASP A 95 -9.06 1.22 17.03
N GLY A 96 -8.90 2.44 16.50
CA GLY A 96 -7.60 3.05 16.22
C GLY A 96 -6.95 2.66 14.89
N PHE A 97 -7.62 1.85 14.06
CA PHE A 97 -7.12 1.42 12.75
C PHE A 97 -8.05 1.82 11.60
N ASN A 98 -7.46 2.06 10.43
CA ASN A 98 -8.20 2.36 9.20
C ASN A 98 -8.73 1.09 8.53
N LEU A 99 -8.04 -0.04 8.72
CA LEU A 99 -8.36 -1.33 8.12
C LEU A 99 -8.01 -2.45 9.09
N THR A 100 -8.85 -3.48 9.19
CA THR A 100 -8.49 -4.73 9.84
C THR A 100 -8.81 -5.90 8.93
N LEU A 101 -7.80 -6.75 8.71
CA LEU A 101 -7.87 -7.91 7.85
C LEU A 101 -7.75 -9.17 8.72
N LYS A 102 -8.68 -10.10 8.56
CA LYS A 102 -8.64 -11.43 9.14
C LYS A 102 -8.14 -12.41 8.08
N LEU A 103 -6.93 -12.90 8.27
CA LEU A 103 -6.29 -13.87 7.40
C LEU A 103 -6.57 -15.27 7.93
N ASN A 104 -7.04 -16.16 7.05
CA ASN A 104 -7.18 -17.57 7.38
C ASN A 104 -6.02 -18.35 6.77
N LEU A 105 -5.04 -18.69 7.62
CA LEU A 105 -3.83 -19.41 7.24
C LEU A 105 -4.11 -20.84 6.76
N SER A 106 -5.23 -21.45 7.16
CA SER A 106 -5.62 -22.79 6.65
C SER A 106 -6.13 -22.77 5.21
N LYS A 107 -6.42 -21.60 4.65
CA LYS A 107 -6.81 -21.42 3.24
C LYS A 107 -5.63 -21.09 2.34
N LEU A 108 -4.41 -21.08 2.85
CA LEU A 108 -3.21 -20.90 2.02
C LEU A 108 -3.06 -22.10 1.07
N PRO A 109 -2.51 -21.88 -0.14
CA PRO A 109 -2.19 -22.98 -1.05
C PRO A 109 -1.29 -24.02 -0.37
N PRO A 110 -1.48 -25.33 -0.65
CA PRO A 110 -0.63 -26.37 -0.09
C PRO A 110 0.77 -26.35 -0.71
N ASP A 111 0.87 -25.95 -1.98
CA ASP A 111 2.12 -25.79 -2.71
C ASP A 111 2.97 -24.64 -2.14
N GLU A 112 4.24 -24.91 -1.83
CA GLU A 112 5.13 -23.96 -1.17
C GLU A 112 5.43 -22.71 -2.01
N GLU A 113 5.54 -22.86 -3.34
CA GLU A 113 5.82 -21.73 -4.22
C GLU A 113 4.62 -20.77 -4.26
N HIS A 114 3.41 -21.29 -4.49
CA HIS A 114 2.19 -20.49 -4.49
C HIS A 114 1.88 -19.90 -3.11
N LYS A 115 2.15 -20.65 -2.04
CA LYS A 115 2.04 -20.18 -0.65
C LYS A 115 2.96 -18.99 -0.43
N GLN A 116 4.24 -19.12 -0.75
CA GLN A 116 5.20 -18.04 -0.58
C GLN A 116 4.86 -16.82 -1.43
N ALA A 117 4.43 -17.01 -2.68
CA ALA A 117 3.97 -15.92 -3.54
C ALA A 117 2.78 -15.17 -2.93
N LEU A 118 1.84 -15.87 -2.30
CA LEU A 118 0.71 -15.27 -1.61
C LEU A 118 1.13 -14.52 -0.34
N LEU A 119 2.07 -15.06 0.46
CA LEU A 119 2.63 -14.37 1.62
C LEU A 119 3.33 -13.07 1.22
N VAL A 120 4.11 -13.09 0.13
CA VAL A 120 4.74 -11.88 -0.45
C VAL A 120 3.69 -10.87 -0.90
N LYS A 121 2.62 -11.33 -1.53
CA LYS A 121 1.50 -10.47 -1.95
C LYS A 121 0.81 -9.81 -0.76
N ILE A 122 0.57 -10.56 0.32
CA ILE A 122 0.00 -10.04 1.58
C ILE A 122 0.96 -9.03 2.21
N ALA A 123 2.25 -9.34 2.25
CA ALA A 123 3.27 -8.42 2.76
C ALA A 123 3.38 -7.11 1.95
N SER A 124 2.81 -7.07 0.74
CA SER A 124 2.74 -5.89 -0.14
C SER A 124 1.42 -5.11 0.00
N ILE A 125 0.63 -5.36 1.05
CA ILE A 125 -0.70 -4.75 1.27
C ILE A 125 -0.69 -3.22 1.21
N ARG A 126 0.38 -2.56 1.70
CA ARG A 126 0.54 -1.10 1.60
C ARG A 126 0.38 -0.61 0.16
N GLU A 127 1.05 -1.26 -0.79
CA GLU A 127 1.00 -0.89 -2.20
C GLU A 127 -0.42 -1.08 -2.76
N VAL A 128 -1.11 -2.16 -2.36
CA VAL A 128 -2.48 -2.41 -2.79
C VAL A 128 -3.44 -1.35 -2.28
N VAL A 129 -3.31 -0.94 -1.02
CA VAL A 129 -4.18 0.06 -0.38
C VAL A 129 -3.89 1.47 -0.89
N LEU A 130 -2.64 1.94 -0.76
CA LEU A 130 -2.26 3.30 -1.14
C LEU A 130 -2.22 3.50 -2.66
N GLY A 131 -1.93 2.45 -3.43
CA GLY A 131 -1.91 2.49 -4.88
C GLY A 131 -3.28 2.35 -5.54
N ALA A 132 -4.34 2.03 -4.78
CA ALA A 132 -5.67 1.80 -5.34
C ALA A 132 -6.21 2.98 -6.18
N PRO A 133 -6.09 4.25 -5.73
CA PRO A 133 -6.58 5.39 -6.52
C PRO A 133 -5.83 5.54 -7.85
N LEU A 134 -4.49 5.47 -7.84
CA LEU A 134 -3.68 5.55 -9.07
C LEU A 134 -4.01 4.40 -10.03
N ARG A 135 -4.19 3.19 -9.50
CA ARG A 135 -4.60 2.02 -10.30
C ARG A 135 -5.97 2.24 -10.95
N ALA A 136 -6.92 2.87 -10.25
CA ALA A 136 -8.23 3.20 -10.82
C ALA A 136 -8.11 4.20 -11.98
N VAL A 137 -7.28 5.23 -11.83
CA VAL A 137 -7.00 6.21 -12.89
C VAL A 137 -6.36 5.55 -14.11
N LEU A 138 -5.36 4.68 -13.90
CA LEU A 138 -4.71 3.96 -15.00
C LEU A 138 -5.67 3.01 -15.72
N LYS A 139 -6.61 2.37 -15.00
CA LYS A 139 -7.66 1.55 -15.63
C LYS A 139 -8.60 2.38 -16.51
N GLN A 140 -8.94 3.60 -16.10
CA GLN A 140 -9.75 4.51 -16.90
C GLN A 140 -9.03 4.93 -18.19
N LEU A 141 -7.70 5.11 -18.15
CA LEU A 141 -6.90 5.40 -19.33
C LEU A 141 -7.02 4.29 -20.39
N VAL A 142 -6.96 3.03 -19.96
CA VAL A 142 -7.01 1.86 -20.87
C VAL A 142 -8.40 1.65 -21.46
N SER A 143 -9.47 1.96 -20.72
CA SER A 143 -10.84 1.64 -21.15
C SER A 143 -11.43 2.58 -22.23
N ARG A 144 -10.68 3.59 -22.71
CA ARG A 144 -10.97 4.52 -23.84
C ARG A 144 -12.39 5.14 -23.90
N GLY A 145 -13.21 4.98 -22.87
CA GLY A 145 -14.67 5.06 -23.01
C GLY A 145 -15.38 6.06 -22.09
N VAL A 146 -14.69 6.79 -21.22
CA VAL A 146 -15.40 7.68 -20.27
C VAL A 146 -14.86 9.10 -20.37
N LYS A 147 -15.64 9.96 -21.04
CA LYS A 147 -15.47 11.42 -21.15
C LYS A 147 -15.66 12.19 -19.82
N SER A 148 -15.86 11.48 -18.70
CA SER A 148 -16.16 12.12 -17.41
C SER A 148 -14.86 12.41 -16.67
N ASN A 149 -14.61 13.69 -16.41
CA ASN A 149 -13.54 14.23 -15.55
C ASN A 149 -12.09 14.16 -16.07
N LEU A 150 -11.89 14.11 -17.40
CA LEU A 150 -10.57 14.35 -18.00
C LEU A 150 -9.99 15.68 -17.46
N ASN A 151 -8.71 15.69 -17.08
CA ASN A 151 -7.98 16.82 -16.51
C ASN A 151 -8.32 17.23 -15.06
N LYS A 152 -9.14 16.48 -14.31
CA LYS A 152 -9.31 16.76 -12.88
C LYS A 152 -8.06 16.34 -12.12
N LEU A 153 -7.40 17.32 -11.48
CA LEU A 153 -6.30 17.08 -10.54
C LEU A 153 -6.80 16.21 -9.38
N LEU A 154 -6.13 15.08 -9.16
CA LEU A 154 -6.37 14.20 -8.01
C LEU A 154 -5.21 14.35 -7.03
N SER A 155 -5.53 14.59 -5.77
CA SER A 155 -4.55 14.61 -4.69
C SER A 155 -4.58 13.28 -3.96
N LEU A 156 -3.42 12.61 -3.86
CA LEU A 156 -3.26 11.32 -3.20
C LEU A 156 -2.23 11.44 -2.09
N VAL A 157 -2.45 10.75 -0.98
CA VAL A 157 -1.53 10.79 0.17
C VAL A 157 -0.20 10.15 -0.23
N HIS A 158 0.89 10.89 -0.04
CA HIS A 158 2.24 10.38 -0.15
C HIS A 158 2.81 10.03 1.22
N ARG A 159 2.76 10.98 2.16
CA ARG A 159 3.32 10.92 3.53
C ARG A 159 2.38 11.67 4.47
N PRO A 160 2.56 11.62 5.80
CA PRO A 160 1.76 12.42 6.71
C PRO A 160 1.74 13.89 6.30
N ASN A 161 0.55 14.41 6.04
CA ASN A 161 0.32 15.80 5.61
C ASN A 161 1.00 16.19 4.27
N GLU A 162 1.40 15.22 3.43
CA GLU A 162 1.95 15.48 2.10
C GLU A 162 1.22 14.69 1.02
N SER A 163 0.87 15.39 -0.05
CA SER A 163 0.23 14.81 -1.24
C SER A 163 1.19 14.69 -2.41
N PHE A 164 0.96 13.68 -3.24
CA PHE A 164 1.37 13.70 -4.64
C PHE A 164 0.14 13.84 -5.52
N PHE A 165 0.34 14.31 -6.75
CA PHE A 165 -0.77 14.66 -7.63
C PHE A 165 -0.81 13.77 -8.86
N VAL A 166 -2.03 13.45 -9.30
CA VAL A 166 -2.30 12.67 -10.50
C VAL A 166 -3.19 13.49 -11.42
N VAL A 167 -2.72 13.71 -12.66
CA VAL A 167 -3.44 14.43 -13.71
C VAL A 167 -3.72 13.44 -14.85
N PRO A 168 -4.93 12.87 -14.92
CA PRO A 168 -5.33 12.03 -16.04
C PRO A 168 -5.58 12.88 -17.29
N GLN A 169 -5.04 12.42 -18.42
CA GLN A 169 -5.25 12.97 -19.76
C GLN A 169 -5.79 11.86 -20.68
N ALA A 170 -6.07 12.19 -21.94
CA ALA A 170 -6.72 11.26 -22.87
C ALA A 170 -5.86 10.03 -23.19
N ASP A 171 -4.54 10.20 -23.26
CA ASP A 171 -3.56 9.21 -23.72
C ASP A 171 -2.43 8.94 -22.71
N LYS A 172 -2.38 9.71 -21.62
CA LYS A 172 -1.37 9.57 -20.56
C LYS A 172 -1.92 9.95 -19.18
N VAL A 173 -1.15 9.61 -18.16
CA VAL A 173 -1.36 10.08 -16.79
C VAL A 173 -0.06 10.74 -16.33
N THR A 174 -0.14 12.01 -15.94
CA THR A 174 1.00 12.72 -15.34
C THR A 174 0.93 12.56 -13.83
N VAL A 175 2.02 12.11 -13.22
CA VAL A 175 2.15 12.00 -11.76
C VAL A 175 3.21 12.99 -11.30
N ILE A 176 2.87 13.84 -10.34
CA ILE A 176 3.72 14.92 -9.84
C ILE A 176 4.00 14.63 -8.37
N PHE A 177 5.28 14.46 -8.02
CA PHE A 177 5.73 14.29 -6.64
C PHE A 177 6.43 15.57 -6.17
N PRO A 178 5.77 16.40 -5.35
CA PRO A 178 6.43 17.54 -4.72
C PRO A 178 7.53 17.05 -3.79
N MET A 179 8.78 17.47 -4.04
CA MET A 179 9.92 17.15 -3.17
C MET A 179 10.22 18.34 -2.28
N ARG A 180 10.30 18.12 -0.96
CA ARG A 180 10.68 19.14 0.02
C ARG A 180 11.90 18.65 0.80
N PHE A 181 12.97 19.42 0.76
CA PHE A 181 14.21 19.13 1.48
C PHE A 181 14.40 20.16 2.59
N LYS A 182 14.69 19.69 3.80
CA LYS A 182 15.02 20.58 4.92
C LYS A 182 16.47 21.06 4.85
N ASP A 183 17.35 20.22 4.31
CA ASP A 183 18.78 20.50 4.20
C ASP A 183 19.14 20.96 2.78
N SER A 184 19.97 22.00 2.71
CA SER A 184 20.54 22.51 1.45
C SER A 184 21.42 21.48 0.74
N ILE A 185 22.15 20.64 1.49
CA ILE A 185 22.98 19.55 0.96
C ILE A 185 22.09 18.51 0.27
N ASP A 186 21.00 18.10 0.91
CA ASP A 186 20.03 17.16 0.32
C ASP A 186 19.42 17.74 -0.97
N THR A 187 19.17 19.05 -1.00
CA THR A 187 18.68 19.75 -2.19
C THR A 187 19.67 19.67 -3.35
N VAL A 188 20.97 19.91 -3.08
CA VAL A 188 22.02 19.80 -4.10
C VAL A 188 22.17 18.37 -4.59
N LEU A 189 22.19 17.39 -3.68
CA LEU A 189 22.28 15.97 -4.03
C LEU A 189 21.08 15.55 -4.89
N ALA A 190 19.86 15.87 -4.47
CA ALA A 190 18.65 15.54 -5.21
C ALA A 190 18.62 16.20 -6.60
N THR A 191 19.02 17.46 -6.70
CA THR A 191 19.12 18.19 -7.98
C THR A 191 20.10 17.50 -8.92
N SER A 192 21.27 17.10 -8.42
CA SER A 192 22.25 16.35 -9.20
C SER A 192 21.68 15.02 -9.71
N PHE A 193 21.01 14.25 -8.84
CA PHE A 193 20.34 12.99 -9.24
C PHE A 193 19.27 13.18 -10.32
N LEU A 194 18.49 14.25 -10.24
CA LEU A 194 17.42 14.55 -11.21
C LEU A 194 17.96 15.08 -12.53
N GLN A 195 19.01 15.91 -12.51
CA GLN A 195 19.66 16.42 -13.72
C GLN A 195 20.29 15.29 -14.55
N VAL A 196 20.97 14.33 -13.90
CA VAL A 196 21.58 13.16 -14.56
C VAL A 196 20.55 12.27 -15.26
N ARG A 197 19.28 12.30 -14.82
CA ARG A 197 18.19 11.50 -15.40
C ARG A 197 17.38 12.22 -16.49
N GLY A 198 17.79 13.43 -16.89
CA GLY A 198 17.29 14.12 -18.08
C GLY A 198 16.46 15.36 -17.79
N LEU A 199 17.13 16.52 -17.74
CA LEU A 199 16.50 17.85 -17.78
C LEU A 199 17.21 18.82 -18.75
N ASN A 200 17.97 18.32 -19.75
CA ASN A 200 18.68 19.16 -20.74
C ASN A 200 17.87 19.46 -22.02
N HIS A 201 16.57 19.13 -22.08
CA HIS A 201 15.76 19.30 -23.31
C HIS A 201 14.47 20.11 -23.15
N TRP A 202 14.36 20.94 -22.12
CA TRP A 202 13.27 21.92 -22.02
C TRP A 202 13.86 23.31 -21.76
N GLY A 203 14.28 23.96 -22.84
CA GLY A 203 14.88 25.29 -22.79
C GLY A 203 15.44 25.75 -24.14
N GLU A 204 14.58 25.79 -25.17
CA GLU A 204 14.63 26.77 -26.26
C GLU A 204 13.21 27.24 -26.55
#